data_AF-A0A6M4A3R2-F1
#
_entry.id   AF-A0A6M4A3R2-F1
#
_cell.length_a   1.000
_cell.length_b   1.000
_cell.length_c   1.000
_cell.angle_alpha   90.00
_cell.angle_beta   90.00
_cell.angle_gamma   90.00
#
_symmetry.space_group_name_H-M   'P 1'
#
loop_
_entity.id
_entity.type
_entity.pdbx_description
1 polymer ?
#
loop_
_entity_poly.entity_id
_entity_poly.type
_entity_poly.pdbx_seq_one_letter_code
_entity_poly.pdbx_strand_id
1 'polypeptide(L)'
;MASAHILGFPRIGAQRELKFAQEAYWRGEVSLATLHDTGRDLRARHWALQQQAGLDLVSVGDFTWYDQVLSTLALLGALPVRFGFDARTLDDYFVALTKWFDTNYHG
;
A
#
# COMPACT_ATOMS: atom_id res chain seq x y z
N MET A 1 -22.79 -0.56 -24.09
CA MET A 1 -21.40 -1.07 -24.09
C MET A 1 -21.10 -1.62 -22.71
N ALA A 2 -20.33 -2.69 -22.61
CA ALA A 2 -19.84 -3.20 -21.33
C ALA A 2 -18.60 -2.39 -20.89
N SER A 3 -18.35 -2.30 -19.58
CA SER A 3 -17.18 -1.62 -19.01
C SER A 3 -16.26 -2.61 -18.31
N ALA A 4 -14.95 -2.47 -18.53
CA ALA A 4 -13.88 -3.29 -17.97
C ALA A 4 -13.06 -2.51 -16.93
N HIS A 5 -12.87 -3.12 -15.76
CA HIS A 5 -12.06 -2.60 -14.65
C HIS A 5 -11.60 -3.74 -13.74
N ILE A 6 -10.68 -3.46 -12.83
CA ILE A 6 -10.21 -4.41 -11.80
C ILE A 6 -10.49 -3.86 -10.39
N LEU A 7 -10.45 -4.73 -9.38
CA LEU A 7 -10.73 -4.35 -7.98
C LEU A 7 -9.49 -3.82 -7.25
N GLY A 8 -8.29 -4.10 -7.75
CA GLY A 8 -7.02 -3.65 -7.19
C GLY A 8 -5.84 -4.24 -7.96
N PHE A 9 -4.66 -3.69 -7.72
CA PHE A 9 -3.43 -4.05 -8.39
C PHE A 9 -2.33 -4.43 -7.37
N PRO A 10 -1.54 -5.49 -7.61
CA PRO A 10 -0.46 -5.87 -6.69
C PRO A 10 0.55 -4.73 -6.47
N ARG A 11 0.56 -4.18 -5.25
CA ARG A 11 1.37 -3.02 -4.87
C ARG A 11 2.89 -3.27 -4.81
N ILE A 12 3.30 -4.53 -4.72
CA ILE A 12 4.68 -4.93 -4.40
C ILE A 12 5.71 -4.52 -5.47
N GLY A 13 5.27 -4.36 -6.72
CA GLY A 13 6.12 -4.11 -7.89
C GLY A 13 6.71 -5.39 -8.49
N ALA A 14 7.02 -5.36 -9.78
CA ALA A 14 7.47 -6.54 -10.54
C ALA A 14 8.79 -7.15 -10.02
N GLN A 15 9.62 -6.33 -9.37
CA GLN A 15 10.90 -6.73 -8.77
C GLN A 15 10.87 -6.60 -7.23
N ARG A 16 9.68 -6.54 -6.63
CA ARG A 16 9.46 -6.32 -5.20
C ARG A 16 10.04 -4.99 -4.69
N GLU A 17 10.03 -3.96 -5.52
CA GLU A 17 10.58 -2.64 -5.21
C GLU A 17 10.03 -2.08 -3.89
N LEU A 18 8.72 -2.25 -3.64
CA LEU A 18 8.09 -1.76 -2.42
C LEU A 18 8.62 -2.46 -1.16
N LYS A 19 8.90 -3.76 -1.25
CA LYS A 19 9.48 -4.54 -0.14
C LYS A 19 10.86 -3.99 0.21
N PHE A 20 11.73 -3.88 -0.79
CA PHE A 20 13.11 -3.49 -0.56
C PHE A 20 13.22 -2.04 -0.08
N ALA A 21 12.38 -1.14 -0.59
CA ALA A 21 12.34 0.24 -0.11
C ALA A 21 11.89 0.35 1.36
N GLN A 22 10.88 -0.42 1.78
CA GLN A 22 10.45 -0.45 3.17
C GLN A 22 11.53 -1.04 4.09
N GLU A 23 12.10 -2.18 3.71
CA GLU A 23 13.16 -2.82 4.50
C GLU A 23 14.39 -1.91 4.64
N ALA A 24 14.77 -1.18 3.58
CA ALA A 24 15.84 -0.19 3.63
C ALA A 24 15.48 1.02 4.52
N TYR A 25 14.23 1.48 4.46
CA TYR A 25 13.76 2.58 5.32
C TYR A 25 13.81 2.18 6.80
N TRP A 26 13.37 0.97 7.15
CA TRP A 26 13.45 0.46 8.53
C TRP A 26 14.87 0.27 9.03
N ARG A 27 15.83 -0.01 8.13
CA ARG A 27 17.26 -0.05 8.47
C ARG A 27 17.91 1.33 8.53
N GLY A 28 17.17 2.40 8.23
CA GLY A 28 17.68 3.78 8.18
C GLY A 28 18.59 4.05 6.98
N GLU A 29 18.57 3.20 5.95
CA GLU A 29 19.45 3.30 4.78
C GLU A 29 18.92 4.29 3.74
N VAL A 30 17.60 4.53 3.72
CA VAL A 30 16.94 5.48 2.83
C VAL A 30 16.05 6.42 3.62
N SER A 31 15.87 7.64 3.11
CA SER A 31 14.98 8.63 3.72
C SER A 31 13.51 8.29 3.49
N LEU A 32 12.63 8.86 4.33
CA LEU A 32 11.18 8.79 4.13
C LEU A 32 10.76 9.36 2.75
N ALA A 33 11.43 10.41 2.28
CA ALA A 33 11.19 10.99 0.96
C ALA A 33 11.49 9.98 -0.17
N THR A 34 12.60 9.24 -0.05
CA THR A 34 12.98 8.18 -1.01
C THR A 34 11.96 7.03 -1.03
N LEU A 35 11.44 6.65 0.14
CA LEU A 35 10.34 5.67 0.24
C LEU A 35 9.07 6.18 -0.45
N HIS A 36 8.71 7.45 -0.21
CA HIS A 36 7.57 8.10 -0.85
C HIS A 36 7.70 8.17 -2.37
N ASP A 37 8.89 8.51 -2.88
CA ASP A 37 9.19 8.53 -4.30
C ASP A 37 9.00 7.14 -4.93
N THR A 38 9.53 6.09 -4.28
CA THR A 38 9.33 4.69 -4.73
C THR A 38 7.85 4.33 -4.85
N GLY A 39 7.04 4.67 -3.83
CA GLY A 39 5.60 4.39 -3.88
C GLY A 39 4.86 5.23 -4.91
N ARG A 40 5.26 6.48 -5.14
CA ARG A 40 4.71 7.33 -6.21
C ARG A 40 4.96 6.71 -7.58
N ASP A 41 6.19 6.28 -7.83
CA ASP A 41 6.59 5.71 -9.13
C ASP A 41 5.91 4.36 -9.38
N LEU A 42 5.73 3.53 -8.34
CA LEU A 42 4.94 2.31 -8.41
C LEU A 42 3.49 2.58 -8.82
N ARG A 43 2.80 3.50 -8.13
CA ARG A 43 1.40 3.85 -8.45
C ARG A 43 1.28 4.37 -9.88
N ALA A 44 2.16 5.29 -10.30
CA ALA A 44 2.16 5.82 -11.65
C ALA A 44 2.32 4.71 -12.72
N ARG A 45 3.26 3.78 -12.51
CA ARG A 45 3.45 2.63 -13.41
C ARG A 45 2.24 1.70 -13.42
N HIS A 46 1.65 1.39 -12.27
CA HIS A 46 0.50 0.49 -12.19
C HIS A 46 -0.74 1.07 -12.88
N TRP A 47 -1.00 2.37 -12.74
CA TRP A 47 -2.08 3.05 -13.47
C TRP A 47 -1.83 3.06 -14.98
N ALA A 48 -0.59 3.34 -15.40
CA ALA A 48 -0.23 3.30 -16.81
C ALA A 48 -0.43 1.91 -17.41
N LEU A 49 -0.05 0.84 -16.69
CA LEU A 49 -0.25 -0.55 -17.14
C LEU A 49 -1.74 -0.89 -17.28
N GLN A 50 -2.58 -0.48 -16.32
CA GLN A 50 -4.02 -0.68 -16.39
C GLN A 50 -4.65 0.04 -17.60
N GLN A 51 -4.25 1.28 -17.85
CA GLN A 51 -4.69 2.05 -19.01
C GLN A 51 -4.23 1.40 -20.32
N GLN A 52 -2.96 1.00 -20.40
CA GLN A 52 -2.39 0.35 -21.59
C GLN A 52 -3.02 -1.02 -21.88
N ALA A 53 -3.51 -1.71 -20.84
CA ALA A 53 -4.27 -2.95 -20.98
C ALA A 53 -5.71 -2.74 -21.53
N GLY A 54 -6.13 -1.49 -21.76
CA GLY A 54 -7.43 -1.16 -22.33
C GLY A 54 -8.59 -1.21 -21.32
N LEU A 55 -8.31 -1.09 -20.01
CA LEU A 55 -9.36 -0.94 -19.01
C LEU A 55 -10.04 0.44 -19.15
N ASP A 56 -11.37 0.47 -19.00
CA ASP A 56 -12.14 1.70 -19.04
C ASP A 56 -11.92 2.55 -17.78
N LEU A 57 -11.62 1.90 -16.65
CA LEU A 57 -11.36 2.54 -15.36
C LEU A 57 -10.07 1.98 -14.73
N VAL A 58 -9.28 2.87 -14.13
CA VAL A 58 -8.10 2.53 -13.33
C VAL A 58 -8.46 2.46 -11.85
N SER A 59 -7.98 1.43 -11.16
CA SER A 59 -8.14 1.28 -9.71
C SER A 59 -7.23 2.25 -8.97
N VAL A 60 -7.81 2.92 -7.98
CA VAL A 60 -7.13 3.87 -7.09
C VAL A 60 -7.54 3.57 -5.65
N GLY A 61 -6.65 3.86 -4.69
CA GLY A 61 -6.89 3.61 -3.26
C GLY A 61 -6.53 2.21 -2.78
N ASP A 62 -6.11 1.32 -3.67
CA ASP A 62 -5.64 -0.04 -3.40
C ASP A 62 -4.19 -0.10 -2.88
N PHE A 63 -3.38 0.90 -3.21
CA PHE A 63 -2.02 1.03 -2.69
C PHE A 63 -2.03 1.33 -1.18
N THR A 64 -1.24 0.57 -0.42
CA THR A 64 -0.91 0.83 0.99
C THR A 64 0.56 0.53 1.22
N TRP A 65 1.17 1.19 2.20
CA TRP A 65 2.55 0.91 2.59
C TRP A 65 2.67 -0.46 3.25
N TYR A 66 1.68 -0.85 4.06
CA TYR A 66 1.72 -2.11 4.80
C TYR A 66 0.46 -2.95 4.66
N ASP A 67 -0.69 -2.44 5.11
CA ASP A 67 -1.99 -3.10 5.03
C ASP A 67 -3.13 -2.07 4.85
N GLN A 68 -4.14 -2.42 4.05
CA GLN A 68 -5.23 -1.50 3.70
C GLN A 68 -6.27 -1.31 4.81
N VAL A 69 -6.49 -2.34 5.65
CA VAL A 69 -7.35 -2.23 6.83
C VAL A 69 -6.71 -1.28 7.82
N LEU A 70 -5.41 -1.45 8.09
CA LEU A 70 -4.67 -0.54 8.96
C LEU A 70 -4.64 0.90 8.42
N SER A 71 -4.45 1.07 7.10
CA SER A 71 -4.58 2.39 6.46
C SER A 71 -5.95 3.02 6.69
N THR A 72 -7.02 2.22 6.63
CA THR A 72 -8.38 2.69 6.88
C THR A 72 -8.58 3.06 8.35
N LEU A 73 -8.05 2.27 9.29
CA LEU A 73 -8.08 2.59 10.72
C LEU A 73 -7.35 3.91 11.03
N ALA A 74 -6.17 4.11 10.45
CA ALA A 74 -5.43 5.37 10.58
C ALA A 74 -6.21 6.56 10.03
N LEU A 75 -6.78 6.42 8.82
CA LEU A 75 -7.60 7.46 8.19
C LEU A 75 -8.81 7.85 9.06
N LEU A 76 -9.46 6.87 9.70
CA LEU A 76 -10.63 7.10 10.54
C LEU A 76 -10.29 7.52 11.98
N GLY A 77 -9.01 7.60 12.34
CA GLY A 77 -8.59 7.86 13.72
C GLY A 77 -8.94 6.71 14.69
N ALA A 78 -9.13 5.50 14.17
CA ALA A 78 -9.54 4.31 14.91
C ALA A 78 -8.34 3.43 15.35
N LEU A 79 -7.13 4.00 15.37
CA LEU A 79 -5.94 3.28 15.85
C LEU A 79 -6.03 3.03 17.37
N PRO A 80 -5.55 1.86 17.87
CA PRO A 80 -5.65 1.58 19.29
C PRO A 80 -4.76 2.50 20.14
N VAL A 81 -5.37 3.23 21.07
CA VAL A 81 -4.71 4.22 21.96
C VAL A 81 -3.50 3.64 22.70
N ARG A 82 -3.54 2.36 23.07
CA ARG A 82 -2.47 1.67 23.83
C ARG A 82 -1.10 1.69 23.16
N PHE A 83 -1.05 1.85 21.84
CA PHE A 83 0.21 1.89 21.10
C PHE A 83 0.77 3.30 20.95
N GLY A 84 0.03 4.33 21.38
CA GLY A 84 0.48 5.73 21.31
C GLY A 84 0.66 6.25 19.88
N PHE A 85 0.05 5.60 18.89
CA PHE A 85 0.25 5.90 17.49
C PHE A 85 -0.25 7.30 17.12
N ASP A 86 0.57 8.03 16.36
CA ASP A 86 0.15 9.20 15.62
C ASP A 86 -0.16 8.79 14.18
N ALA A 87 -1.45 8.80 13.82
CA ALA A 87 -1.94 8.45 12.49
C ALA A 87 -1.31 9.29 11.35
N ARG A 88 -0.62 10.39 11.67
CA ARG A 88 0.12 11.23 10.72
C ARG A 88 1.51 10.68 10.36
N THR A 89 2.02 9.70 11.09
CA THR A 89 3.37 9.14 10.89
C THR A 89 3.32 7.72 10.32
N LEU A 90 4.30 7.40 9.48
CA LEU A 90 4.41 6.08 8.84
C LEU A 90 5.01 5.01 9.74
N ASP A 91 5.68 5.41 10.82
CA ASP A 91 6.44 4.51 11.68
C ASP A 91 5.53 3.62 12.55
N ASP A 92 4.28 4.04 12.73
CA ASP A 92 3.27 3.42 13.60
C ASP A 92 2.41 2.34 12.90
N TYR A 93 2.73 1.99 11.65
CA TYR A 93 1.91 1.12 10.80
C TYR A 93 2.10 -0.40 11.01
N PHE A 94 2.66 -0.86 12.13
CA PHE A 94 3.05 -2.27 12.28
C PHE A 94 2.43 -2.90 13.53
N VAL A 95 1.33 -3.64 13.36
CA VAL A 95 0.62 -4.36 14.43
C VAL A 95 0.29 -5.80 14.05
N ALA A 96 -0.18 -6.59 15.01
CA ALA A 96 -0.56 -7.99 14.81
C ALA A 96 -1.59 -8.15 13.68
N LEU A 97 -1.28 -9.04 12.73
CA LEU A 97 -2.09 -9.31 11.55
C LEU A 97 -2.87 -10.62 11.70
N THR A 98 -4.03 -10.70 11.05
CA THR A 98 -4.83 -11.91 10.93
C THR A 98 -5.00 -12.32 9.47
N LYS A 99 -5.30 -13.60 9.22
CA LYS A 99 -5.54 -14.12 7.87
C LYS A 99 -6.79 -13.45 7.26
N TRP A 100 -6.67 -12.98 6.03
CA TRP A 100 -7.78 -12.37 5.30
C TRP A 100 -8.65 -13.45 4.65
N PHE A 101 -9.78 -13.75 5.30
CA PHE A 101 -10.69 -14.82 4.92
C PHE A 101 -9.94 -16.15 4.71
N ASP A 102 -10.14 -16.80 3.56
CA ASP A 102 -9.49 -18.04 3.17
C ASP A 102 -8.20 -17.81 2.35
N THR A 103 -7.82 -16.56 2.06
CA THR A 103 -6.62 -16.20 1.29
C THR A 103 -5.33 -16.27 2.11
N ASN A 104 -4.15 -16.27 1.46
CA ASN A 104 -2.86 -16.20 2.17
C ASN A 104 -2.42 -14.76 2.52
N TYR A 105 -3.27 -13.75 2.29
CA TYR A 105 -3.01 -12.38 2.70
C TYR A 105 -3.26 -12.21 4.20
N HIS A 106 -2.46 -11.38 4.87
CA HIS A 106 -2.63 -11.05 6.28
C HIS A 106 -2.76 -9.53 6.44
N GLY A 107 -3.76 -9.08 7.21
CA GLY A 107 -4.11 -7.68 7.47
C GLY A 107 -4.51 -7.42 8.91
#